data_AF-A0A3M0MCL2-F1
#
_entry.id   AF-A0A3M0MCL2-F1
#
_cell.length_a   1.000
_cell.length_b   1.000
_cell.length_c   1.000
_cell.angle_alpha   90.00
_cell.angle_beta   90.00
_cell.angle_gamma   90.00
#
_symmetry.space_group_name_H-M   'P 1'
#
loop_
_entity.id
_entity.type
_entity.pdbx_description
1 polymer ?
#
loop_
_entity_poly.entity_id
_entity_poly.type
_entity_poly.pdbx_seq_one_letter_code
_entity_poly.pdbx_strand_id
1 'polypeptide(L)'
;MKAKLRQANKLLQLAELREGLAQREVAAAAAVLSDRAQDVAAREAEARKLAHIQAERRETLRNPMIGSAQLRGSLAAVLTTFEADRQRESEAELALQEAETRRREAETELVDARRGLLRARRQTEKRHRIRIPLADALIRAADRRDETEMEENRGFRHRPNSAGE
;
A
#
# COMPACT_ATOMS: atom_id res chain seq x y z
N MET A 1 -20.04 -34.46 2.58
CA MET A 1 -19.91 -33.36 1.60
C MET A 1 -20.36 -32.00 2.13
N LYS A 2 -21.57 -31.86 2.70
CA LYS A 2 -22.08 -30.58 3.28
C LYS A 2 -21.11 -29.89 4.25
N ALA A 3 -20.52 -30.64 5.20
CA ALA A 3 -19.55 -30.07 6.16
C ALA A 3 -18.26 -29.53 5.49
N LYS A 4 -17.72 -30.25 4.50
CA LYS A 4 -16.53 -29.84 3.73
C LYS A 4 -16.78 -28.55 2.94
N LEU A 5 -17.97 -28.42 2.32
CA LEU A 5 -18.35 -27.19 1.62
C LEU A 5 -18.51 -26.00 2.58
N ARG A 6 -19.13 -26.19 3.75
CA ARG A 6 -19.22 -25.15 4.78
C ARG A 6 -17.84 -24.67 5.25
N GLN A 7 -16.92 -25.60 5.46
CA GLN A 7 -15.53 -25.26 5.81
C GLN A 7 -14.84 -24.49 4.67
N ALA A 8 -15.01 -24.92 3.42
CA ALA A 8 -14.46 -24.22 2.26
C ALA A 8 -15.01 -22.79 2.14
N ASN A 9 -16.31 -22.58 2.38
CA ASN A 9 -16.93 -21.24 2.39
C ASN A 9 -16.30 -20.34 3.47
N LYS A 10 -16.13 -20.84 4.71
CA LYS A 10 -15.48 -20.07 5.78
C LYS A 10 -14.03 -19.70 5.42
N LEU A 11 -13.28 -20.62 4.81
CA LEU A 11 -11.91 -20.37 4.38
C LEU A 11 -11.83 -19.38 3.20
N LEU A 12 -12.83 -19.36 2.32
CA LEU A 12 -12.96 -18.35 1.27
C LEU A 12 -13.24 -16.98 1.86
N GLN A 13 -14.23 -16.87 2.76
CA GLN A 13 -14.56 -15.62 3.45
C GLN A 13 -13.34 -15.04 4.21
N LEU A 14 -12.57 -15.88 4.88
CA LEU A 14 -11.34 -15.45 5.54
C LEU A 14 -10.30 -14.94 4.53
N ALA A 15 -10.17 -15.57 3.36
CA ALA A 15 -9.25 -15.15 2.32
C ALA A 15 -9.68 -13.80 1.70
N GLU A 16 -10.97 -13.63 1.42
CA GLU A 16 -11.56 -12.38 0.93
C GLU A 16 -11.35 -11.23 1.93
N LEU A 17 -11.53 -11.49 3.23
CA LEU A 17 -11.28 -10.49 4.27
C LEU A 17 -9.80 -10.09 4.33
N ARG A 18 -8.88 -11.06 4.22
CA ARG A 18 -7.44 -10.77 4.15
C ARG A 18 -7.05 -10.00 2.89
N GLU A 19 -7.68 -10.30 1.76
CA GLU A 19 -7.50 -9.51 0.55
C GLU A 19 -7.99 -8.08 0.72
N GLY A 20 -9.17 -7.89 1.32
CA GLY A 20 -9.69 -6.56 1.64
C GLY A 20 -8.77 -5.77 2.57
N LEU A 21 -8.16 -6.43 3.59
CA LEU A 21 -7.16 -5.80 4.44
C LEU A 21 -5.89 -5.41 3.66
N ALA A 22 -5.36 -6.31 2.83
CA ALA A 22 -4.18 -6.03 2.02
C ALA A 22 -4.41 -4.90 1.00
N GLN A 23 -5.64 -4.76 0.47
CA GLN A 23 -6.01 -3.63 -0.39
C GLN A 23 -5.94 -2.31 0.38
N ARG A 24 -6.42 -2.28 1.63
CA ARG A 24 -6.35 -1.09 2.50
C ARG A 24 -4.91 -0.76 2.89
N GLU A 25 -4.07 -1.76 3.15
CA GLU A 25 -2.64 -1.58 3.41
C GLU A 25 -1.93 -0.94 2.22
N VAL A 26 -2.21 -1.37 0.99
CA VAL A 26 -1.67 -0.74 -0.23
C VAL A 26 -2.12 0.71 -0.35
N ALA A 27 -3.39 1.00 -0.08
CA ALA A 27 -3.91 2.37 -0.12
C ALA A 27 -3.24 3.26 0.95
N ALA A 28 -3.06 2.75 2.17
CA ALA A 28 -2.38 3.45 3.25
C ALA A 28 -0.91 3.73 2.90
N ALA A 29 -0.17 2.73 2.40
CA ALA A 29 1.22 2.89 1.98
C ALA A 29 1.36 3.89 0.82
N ALA A 30 0.39 3.91 -0.11
CA ALA A 30 0.38 4.88 -1.20
C ALA A 30 0.13 6.32 -0.70
N ALA A 31 -0.73 6.50 0.30
CA ALA A 31 -0.94 7.80 0.94
C ALA A 31 0.33 8.28 1.65
N VAL A 32 0.98 7.41 2.43
CA VAL A 32 2.27 7.73 3.09
C VAL A 32 3.33 8.14 2.06
N LEU A 33 3.46 7.40 0.95
CA LEU A 33 4.40 7.77 -0.12
C LEU A 33 4.08 9.15 -0.72
N SER A 34 2.81 9.45 -0.94
CA SER A 34 2.37 10.77 -1.44
C SER A 34 2.77 11.88 -0.46
N ASP A 35 2.53 11.70 0.84
CA ASP A 35 2.89 12.67 1.87
C ASP A 35 4.41 12.88 1.94
N ARG A 36 5.20 11.80 1.85
CA ARG A 36 6.67 11.91 1.80
C ARG A 36 7.19 12.59 0.54
N ALA A 37 6.55 12.37 -0.61
CA ALA A 37 6.90 13.07 -1.83
C ALA A 37 6.62 14.58 -1.74
N GLN A 38 5.53 14.97 -1.08
CA GLN A 38 5.22 16.37 -0.81
C GLN A 38 6.22 17.01 0.16
N ASP A 39 6.63 16.30 1.21
CA ASP A 39 7.67 16.76 2.14
C ASP A 39 9.00 17.01 1.41
N VAL A 40 9.45 16.08 0.56
CA VAL A 40 10.64 16.28 -0.28
C VAL A 40 10.52 17.52 -1.16
N ALA A 41 9.39 17.71 -1.84
CA ALA A 41 9.16 18.89 -2.68
C ALA A 41 9.18 20.19 -1.87
N ALA A 42 8.63 20.18 -0.66
CA ALA A 42 8.66 21.34 0.24
C ALA A 42 10.09 21.66 0.70
N ARG A 43 10.87 20.65 1.09
CA ARG A 43 12.28 20.82 1.50
C ARG A 43 13.17 21.29 0.36
N GLU A 44 12.95 20.78 -0.85
CA GLU A 44 13.67 21.23 -2.04
C GLU A 44 13.36 22.70 -2.36
N ALA A 45 12.10 23.11 -2.27
CA ALA A 45 11.71 24.50 -2.45
C ALA A 45 12.31 25.42 -1.37
N GLU A 46 12.33 24.98 -0.11
CA GLU A 46 12.95 25.69 1.01
C GLU A 46 14.46 25.87 0.80
N ALA A 47 15.17 24.79 0.44
CA ALA A 47 16.61 24.82 0.17
C ALA A 47 16.95 25.77 -1.00
N ARG A 48 16.20 25.70 -2.11
CA ARG A 48 16.38 26.61 -3.26
C ARG A 48 16.15 28.07 -2.88
N LYS A 49 15.10 28.35 -2.10
CA LYS A 49 14.80 29.70 -1.61
C LYS A 49 15.92 30.22 -0.70
N LEU A 50 16.43 29.38 0.20
CA LEU A 50 17.52 29.72 1.09
C LEU A 50 18.80 30.05 0.29
N ALA A 51 19.17 29.20 -0.65
CA ALA A 51 20.33 29.41 -1.52
C ALA A 51 20.25 30.73 -2.29
N HIS A 52 19.06 31.08 -2.81
CA HIS A 52 18.83 32.34 -3.51
C HIS A 52 19.01 33.55 -2.57
N ILE A 53 18.37 33.57 -1.40
CA ILE A 53 18.50 34.64 -0.41
C ILE A 53 19.97 34.82 0.03
N GLN A 54 20.69 33.72 0.22
CA GLN A 54 22.08 33.76 0.62
C GLN A 54 23.00 34.23 -0.52
N ALA A 55 22.69 33.91 -1.78
CA ALA A 55 23.42 34.45 -2.93
C ALA A 55 23.27 35.98 -3.02
N GLU A 56 22.05 36.50 -2.89
CA GLU A 56 21.77 37.95 -2.88
C GLU A 56 22.50 38.67 -1.73
N ARG A 57 22.50 38.07 -0.54
CA ARG A 57 23.25 38.60 0.62
C ARG A 57 24.76 38.60 0.38
N ARG A 58 25.31 37.51 -0.16
CA ARG A 58 26.74 37.40 -0.50
C ARG A 58 27.14 38.47 -1.52
N GLU A 59 26.32 38.73 -2.53
CA GLU A 59 26.55 39.80 -3.51
C GLU A 59 26.54 41.19 -2.86
N THR A 60 25.53 41.47 -2.03
CA THR A 60 25.40 42.76 -1.31
C THR A 60 26.59 43.03 -0.39
N LEU A 61 27.06 42.00 0.33
CA LEU A 61 28.16 42.12 1.27
C LEU A 61 29.55 42.17 0.60
N ARG A 62 29.69 41.71 -0.64
CA ARG A 62 30.96 41.72 -1.39
C ARG A 62 31.33 43.10 -1.94
N ASN A 63 30.35 43.89 -2.38
CA ASN A 63 30.55 45.24 -2.94
C ASN A 63 31.25 46.26 -1.99
N PRO A 64 30.90 46.37 -0.70
CA PRO A 64 31.56 47.34 0.19
C PRO A 64 33.00 46.95 0.58
N MET A 65 33.45 45.71 0.38
CA MET A 65 34.76 45.25 0.87
C MET A 65 35.97 45.76 0.08
N ILE A 66 35.77 46.32 -1.12
CA ILE A 66 36.86 46.66 -2.05
C ILE A 66 37.51 48.04 -1.73
N GLY A 67 36.94 48.86 -0.83
CA GLY A 67 37.27 50.30 -0.79
C GLY A 67 37.76 50.97 0.51
N SER A 68 37.74 50.37 1.72
CA SER A 68 38.05 51.13 2.95
C SER A 68 38.84 50.39 4.04
N ALA A 69 39.75 51.10 4.73
CA ALA A 69 40.57 50.55 5.81
C ALA A 69 39.81 50.30 7.13
N GLN A 70 38.61 50.88 7.28
CA GLN A 70 37.70 50.66 8.42
C GLN A 70 37.04 49.26 8.38
N LEU A 71 37.14 48.55 7.25
CA LEU A 71 36.47 47.26 7.04
C LEU A 71 37.17 46.06 7.72
N ARG A 72 38.35 46.21 8.32
CA ARG A 72 39.02 45.07 9.01
C ARG A 72 38.23 44.55 10.22
N GLY A 73 37.53 45.42 10.94
CA GLY A 73 36.64 45.01 12.04
C GLY A 73 35.30 44.43 11.56
N SER A 74 34.77 44.91 10.44
CA SER A 74 33.53 44.39 9.85
C SER A 74 33.73 43.12 9.02
N LEU A 75 34.95 42.83 8.56
CA LEU A 75 35.30 41.57 7.88
C LEU A 75 35.01 40.37 8.78
N ALA A 76 35.35 40.43 10.06
CA ALA A 76 35.05 39.35 11.01
C ALA A 76 33.54 39.10 11.10
N ALA A 77 32.73 40.17 11.21
CA ALA A 77 31.27 40.06 11.26
C ALA A 77 30.67 39.50 9.96
N VAL A 78 31.21 39.89 8.80
CA VAL A 78 30.80 39.35 7.48
C VAL A 78 31.15 37.86 7.36
N LEU A 79 32.35 37.45 7.79
CA LEU A 79 32.77 36.05 7.79
C LEU A 79 31.90 35.19 8.72
N THR A 80 31.59 35.68 9.93
CA THR A 80 30.66 34.99 10.84
C THR A 80 29.26 34.84 10.22
N THR A 81 28.80 35.84 9.46
CA THR A 81 27.52 35.77 8.75
C THR A 81 27.55 34.71 7.64
N PHE A 82 28.64 34.62 6.88
CA PHE A 82 28.82 33.58 5.85
C PHE A 82 28.99 32.17 6.42
N GLU A 83 29.61 32.04 7.59
CA GLU A 83 29.66 30.76 8.31
C GLU A 83 28.26 30.33 8.75
N ALA A 84 27.48 31.25 9.33
CA ALA A 84 26.09 30.98 9.69
C ALA A 84 25.19 30.67 8.48
N ASP A 85 25.45 31.31 7.33
CA ASP A 85 24.76 31.03 6.07
C ASP A 85 25.08 29.61 5.54
N ARG A 86 26.38 29.25 5.48
CA ARG A 86 26.82 27.90 5.11
C ARG A 86 26.26 26.82 6.02
N GLN A 87 26.19 27.09 7.33
CA GLN A 87 25.61 26.16 8.29
C GLN A 87 24.11 25.95 8.04
N ARG A 88 23.37 27.01 7.68
CA ARG A 88 21.95 26.89 7.31
C ARG A 88 21.75 26.14 5.99
N GLU A 89 22.65 26.32 5.01
CA GLU A 89 22.64 25.55 3.76
C GLU A 89 22.85 24.06 4.05
N SER A 90 23.86 23.72 4.86
CA SER A 90 24.14 22.32 5.20
C SER A 90 22.98 21.67 5.98
N GLU A 91 22.35 22.39 6.91
CA GLU A 91 21.16 21.92 7.63
C GLU A 91 19.97 21.66 6.69
N ALA A 92 19.75 22.55 5.71
CA ALA A 92 18.70 22.36 4.71
C ALA A 92 18.97 21.16 3.79
N GLU A 93 20.23 20.96 3.38
CA GLU A 93 20.64 19.80 2.59
C GLU A 93 20.47 18.49 3.37
N LEU A 94 20.86 18.46 4.65
CA LEU A 94 20.64 17.31 5.53
C LEU A 94 19.15 16.99 5.68
N ALA A 95 18.31 18.00 5.90
CA ALA A 95 16.86 17.81 5.99
C ALA A 95 16.25 17.25 4.70
N LEU A 96 16.74 17.68 3.53
CA LEU A 96 16.33 17.13 2.23
C LEU A 96 16.76 15.67 2.09
N GLN A 97 18.00 15.32 2.45
CA GLN A 97 18.50 13.94 2.41
C GLN A 97 17.70 13.01 3.33
N GLU A 98 17.36 13.47 4.54
CA GLU A 98 16.48 12.72 5.44
C GLU A 98 15.09 12.50 4.85
N ALA A 99 14.49 13.54 4.25
CA ALA A 99 13.18 13.44 3.60
C ALA A 99 13.22 12.44 2.41
N GLU A 100 14.27 12.48 1.59
CA GLU A 100 14.47 11.51 0.51
C GLU A 100 14.62 10.08 1.03
N THR A 101 15.34 9.89 2.13
CA THR A 101 15.52 8.58 2.76
C THR A 101 14.17 8.01 3.20
N ARG A 102 13.36 8.82 3.90
CA ARG A 102 11.99 8.45 4.31
C ARG A 102 11.08 8.18 3.12
N ARG A 103 11.24 8.90 2.00
CA ARG A 103 10.50 8.63 0.75
C ARG A 103 10.85 7.24 0.21
N ARG A 104 12.14 6.89 0.15
CA ARG A 104 12.61 5.57 -0.34
C ARG A 104 12.14 4.43 0.57
N GLU A 105 12.10 4.65 1.88
CA GLU A 105 11.49 3.71 2.84
C GLU A 105 10.01 3.50 2.52
N ALA A 106 9.23 4.58 2.34
CA ALA A 106 7.82 4.49 1.95
C ALA A 106 7.60 3.82 0.58
N GLU A 107 8.49 4.02 -0.40
CA GLU A 107 8.47 3.31 -1.68
C GLU A 107 8.64 1.79 -1.46
N THR A 108 9.54 1.39 -0.57
CA THR A 108 9.78 -0.02 -0.22
C THR A 108 8.56 -0.63 0.47
N GLU A 109 7.97 0.09 1.43
CA GLU A 109 6.73 -0.33 2.11
C GLU A 109 5.57 -0.52 1.11
N LEU A 110 5.41 0.37 0.14
CA LEU A 110 4.39 0.24 -0.90
C LEU A 110 4.62 -1.00 -1.77
N VAL A 111 5.87 -1.30 -2.13
CA VAL A 111 6.22 -2.51 -2.88
C VAL A 111 5.88 -3.77 -2.08
N ASP A 112 6.18 -3.79 -0.79
CA ASP A 112 5.90 -4.94 0.06
C ASP A 112 4.40 -5.11 0.33
N ALA A 113 3.65 -4.03 0.52
CA ALA A 113 2.18 -4.05 0.58
C ALA A 113 1.58 -4.62 -0.71
N ARG A 114 2.07 -4.20 -1.89
CA ARG A 114 1.63 -4.73 -3.19
C ARG A 114 1.92 -6.24 -3.33
N ARG A 115 3.09 -6.69 -2.86
CA ARG A 115 3.43 -8.12 -2.80
C ARG A 115 2.49 -8.88 -1.86
N GLY A 116 2.17 -8.29 -0.70
CA GLY A 116 1.18 -8.81 0.25
C GLY A 116 -0.19 -9.01 -0.40
N LEU A 117 -0.69 -7.99 -1.08
CA LEU A 117 -1.96 -8.04 -1.83
C LEU A 117 -1.96 -9.13 -2.91
N LEU A 118 -0.87 -9.28 -3.66
CA LEU A 118 -0.75 -10.33 -4.67
C LEU A 118 -0.83 -11.74 -4.05
N ARG A 119 -0.19 -11.95 -2.90
CA ARG A 119 -0.27 -13.23 -2.16
C ARG A 119 -1.68 -13.50 -1.65
N ALA A 120 -2.35 -12.48 -1.12
CA ALA A 120 -3.75 -12.56 -0.68
C ALA A 120 -4.67 -12.95 -1.85
N ARG A 121 -4.59 -12.25 -2.99
CA ARG A 121 -5.36 -12.57 -4.22
C ARG A 121 -5.18 -14.00 -4.68
N ARG A 122 -3.93 -14.48 -4.75
CA ARG A 122 -3.63 -15.88 -5.11
C ARG A 122 -4.26 -16.87 -4.11
N GLN A 123 -4.29 -16.52 -2.83
CA GLN A 123 -4.92 -17.36 -1.81
C GLN A 123 -6.45 -17.38 -1.99
N THR A 124 -7.10 -16.24 -2.22
CA THR A 124 -8.54 -16.14 -2.52
C THR A 124 -8.89 -17.00 -3.73
N GLU A 125 -8.14 -16.85 -4.83
CA GLU A 125 -8.34 -17.62 -6.06
C GLU A 125 -8.19 -19.13 -5.83
N LYS A 126 -7.16 -19.54 -5.07
CA LYS A 126 -6.98 -20.95 -4.68
C LYS A 126 -8.17 -21.49 -3.89
N ARG A 127 -8.73 -20.71 -2.95
CA ARG A 127 -9.91 -21.11 -2.18
C ARG A 127 -11.15 -21.22 -3.08
N HIS A 128 -11.30 -20.28 -4.01
CA HIS A 128 -12.39 -20.32 -4.98
C HIS A 128 -12.34 -21.59 -5.84
N ARG A 129 -11.16 -21.93 -6.38
CA ARG A 129 -10.94 -23.16 -7.17
C ARG A 129 -11.23 -24.44 -6.40
N ILE A 130 -10.99 -24.48 -5.09
CA ILE A 130 -11.31 -25.65 -4.24
C ILE A 130 -12.81 -25.73 -3.95
N ARG A 131 -13.48 -24.58 -3.78
CA ARG A 131 -14.91 -24.51 -3.45
C ARG A 131 -15.80 -25.02 -4.59
N ILE A 132 -15.49 -24.63 -5.84
CA ILE A 132 -16.28 -24.97 -7.03
C ILE A 132 -16.59 -26.48 -7.12
N PRO A 133 -15.61 -27.40 -7.18
CA PRO A 133 -15.89 -28.82 -7.33
C PRO A 133 -16.64 -29.42 -6.14
N LEU A 134 -16.46 -28.86 -4.93
CA LEU A 134 -17.21 -29.30 -3.75
C LEU A 134 -18.70 -28.90 -3.81
N ALA A 135 -18.99 -27.72 -4.38
CA ALA A 135 -20.35 -27.27 -4.62
C ALA A 135 -21.01 -28.12 -5.71
N ASP A 136 -20.33 -28.31 -6.85
CA ASP A 136 -20.83 -29.11 -7.97
C ASP A 136 -21.12 -30.56 -7.56
N ALA A 137 -20.23 -31.18 -6.80
CA ALA A 137 -20.42 -32.54 -6.30
C ALA A 137 -21.60 -32.66 -5.32
N LEU A 138 -21.92 -31.58 -4.59
CA LEU A 138 -23.06 -31.55 -3.68
C LEU A 138 -24.38 -31.38 -4.44
N ILE A 139 -24.39 -30.56 -5.49
CA ILE A 139 -25.54 -30.39 -6.41
C ILE A 139 -25.83 -31.73 -7.10
N ARG A 140 -24.85 -32.33 -7.76
CA ARG A 140 -25.01 -33.65 -8.43
C ARG A 140 -25.41 -34.79 -7.49
N ALA A 141 -25.16 -34.65 -6.19
CA ALA A 141 -25.58 -35.62 -5.19
C ALA A 141 -27.00 -35.36 -4.68
N ALA A 142 -27.49 -34.12 -4.76
CA ALA A 142 -28.89 -33.79 -4.55
C ALA A 142 -29.72 -34.27 -5.75
N ASP A 143 -29.30 -33.93 -6.98
CA ASP A 143 -30.01 -34.32 -8.21
C ASP A 143 -30.22 -35.84 -8.28
N ARG A 144 -29.17 -36.63 -7.99
CA ARG A 144 -29.27 -38.10 -7.95
C ARG A 144 -30.22 -38.64 -6.88
N ARG A 145 -30.38 -37.93 -5.75
CA ARG A 145 -31.33 -38.33 -4.71
C ARG A 145 -32.75 -38.05 -5.16
N ASP A 146 -32.97 -36.86 -5.74
CA ASP A 146 -34.27 -36.47 -6.26
C ASP A 146 -34.71 -37.43 -7.38
N GLU A 147 -33.79 -37.85 -8.26
CA GLU A 147 -34.01 -38.90 -9.27
C GLU A 147 -34.43 -40.23 -8.64
N THR A 148 -33.70 -40.73 -7.63
CA THR A 148 -34.05 -41.98 -6.94
C THR A 148 -35.40 -41.89 -6.21
N GLU A 149 -35.70 -40.77 -5.56
CA GLU A 149 -36.98 -40.55 -4.88
C GLU A 149 -38.16 -40.50 -5.87
N MET A 150 -37.95 -39.94 -7.07
CA MET A 150 -38.96 -39.96 -8.13
C MET A 150 -39.19 -41.38 -8.68
N GLU A 151 -38.12 -42.17 -8.87
CA GLU A 151 -38.22 -43.56 -9.31
C GLU A 151 -38.92 -44.45 -8.28
N GLU A 152 -38.58 -44.32 -6.99
CA GLU A 152 -39.22 -45.04 -5.89
C GLU A 152 -40.72 -44.70 -5.79
N ASN A 153 -41.07 -43.41 -5.89
CA ASN A 153 -42.47 -42.96 -5.88
C ASN A 153 -43.27 -43.47 -7.09
N ARG A 154 -42.64 -43.57 -8.27
CA ARG A 154 -43.26 -44.20 -9.45
C ARG A 154 -43.45 -45.70 -9.26
N GLY A 155 -42.45 -46.40 -8.72
CA GLY A 155 -42.52 -47.83 -8.42
C GLY A 155 -43.59 -48.18 -7.37
N PHE A 156 -43.79 -47.31 -6.38
CA PHE A 156 -44.82 -47.48 -5.35
C PHE A 156 -46.24 -47.29 -5.91
N ARG A 157 -46.44 -46.34 -6.84
CA ARG A 157 -47.73 -46.11 -7.51
C ARG A 157 -48.07 -47.17 -8.57
N HIS A 158 -47.07 -47.91 -9.06
CA HIS A 158 -47.26 -48.88 -10.15
C HIS A 158 -47.31 -50.34 -9.68
N ARG A 159 -47.27 -50.64 -8.37
CA ARG A 159 -47.59 -51.98 -7.87
C ARG A 159 -49.09 -52.24 -8.08
N PRO A 160 -49.50 -53.15 -8.98
CA PRO A 160 -50.89 -53.56 -9.04
C PRO A 160 -51.24 -54.22 -7.71
N ASN A 161 -52.42 -53.91 -7.20
CA ASN A 161 -52.98 -54.51 -6.00
C ASN A 161 -53.30 -55.99 -6.30
N SER A 162 -52.29 -56.86 -6.30
CA SER A 162 -52.46 -58.31 -6.48
C SER A 162 -52.83 -58.97 -5.15
N ALA A 163 -53.90 -58.48 -4.54
CA ALA A 163 -54.56 -59.08 -3.37
C ALA A 163 -56.06 -58.83 -3.53
N GLY A 164 -56.69 -59.65 -4.37
CA GLY A 164 -58.11 -59.57 -4.66
C GLY A 164 -58.48 -60.51 -5.80
N GLU A 165 -58.39 -61.82 -5.51
CA GLU A 165 -59.27 -62.92 -5.95
C GLU A 165 -58.58 -64.27 -5.71
#